data_AF-A0AAW9TK04-F1
#
_entry.id   AF-A0AAW9TK04-F1
#
_cell.length_a   1.000
_cell.length_b   1.000
_cell.length_c   1.000
_cell.angle_alpha   90.00
_cell.angle_beta   90.00
_cell.angle_gamma   90.00
#
_symmetry.space_group_name_H-M   'P 1'
#
loop_
_entity.id
_entity.type
_entity.pdbx_description
1 polymer ?
#
loop_
_entity_poly.entity_id
_entity_poly.type
_entity_poly.pdbx_seq_one_letter_code
_entity_poly.pdbx_strand_id
1 'polypeptide(L)'
;MTTSVLAASGGVKQVICINWGTKYGAPFINRLYAMVARNITPPFTFTCFTDSRAGLNPAILCEDLPPLDVETMPTNTRGIWPKARLWGSSLGNLKGPVLFLDLDLVIVSSLDVFFEIGEADDIILARNQTTPFERLGQTSLFRFPVGKLVPLQDTFRSDPQGVADEYRYEQRFVSRKAPGGIKFFPRKWVLHFRQDCRWPFPLNYFFAPRLPHDARVVIFPRGLHPQHAVEGRYGTKGPRKTAFKHIAGVFDAKQRKNKGPLQYLRHYIRPTPWVAEHWRE
;
A
#
# COMPACT_ATOMS: atom_id res chain seq x y z
N MET A 1 -8.06 19.98 20.83
CA MET A 1 -6.86 19.48 21.52
C MET A 1 -5.94 18.88 20.48
N THR A 2 -4.69 19.34 20.38
CA THR A 2 -3.71 18.80 19.43
C THR A 2 -3.32 17.39 19.91
N THR A 3 -3.45 16.38 19.05
CA THR A 3 -3.04 15.02 19.41
C THR A 3 -1.54 14.97 19.67
N SER A 4 -1.08 14.05 20.51
CA SER A 4 0.37 13.87 20.77
C SER A 4 1.14 13.64 19.46
N VAL A 5 0.50 12.96 18.50
CA VAL A 5 0.99 12.73 17.14
C VAL A 5 1.31 14.05 16.42
N LEU A 6 0.36 14.98 16.37
CA LEU A 6 0.56 16.29 15.72
C LEU A 6 1.57 17.16 16.47
N ALA A 7 1.56 17.13 17.81
CA ALA A 7 2.52 17.87 18.61
C ALA A 7 3.97 17.44 18.29
N ALA A 8 4.20 16.13 18.15
CA ALA A 8 5.52 15.57 17.84
C ALA A 8 6.05 15.91 16.43
N SER A 9 5.17 16.33 15.52
CA SER A 9 5.52 16.77 14.16
C SER A 9 5.37 18.29 13.96
N GLY A 10 5.37 19.07 15.05
CA GLY A 10 5.29 20.54 14.98
C GLY A 10 3.94 21.07 14.49
N GLY A 11 2.87 20.29 14.68
CA GLY A 11 1.51 20.64 14.24
C GLY A 11 1.20 20.28 12.79
N VAL A 12 2.09 19.56 12.08
CA VAL A 12 1.93 19.26 10.65
C VAL A 12 1.76 17.76 10.42
N LYS A 13 0.77 17.35 9.61
CA LYS A 13 0.60 15.95 9.21
C LYS A 13 1.62 15.59 8.12
N GLN A 14 2.49 14.63 8.39
CA GLN A 14 3.53 14.21 7.45
C GLN A 14 3.11 12.91 6.76
N VAL A 15 2.92 12.97 5.44
CA VAL A 15 2.62 11.80 4.61
C VAL A 15 3.83 11.51 3.73
N ILE A 16 4.19 10.24 3.60
CA ILE A 16 5.35 9.82 2.80
C ILE A 16 5.01 8.68 1.85
N CYS A 17 5.75 8.61 0.74
CA CYS A 17 5.80 7.44 -0.13
C CYS A 17 7.23 7.22 -0.63
N ILE A 18 7.50 6.03 -1.20
CA ILE A 18 8.80 5.70 -1.77
C ILE A 18 8.62 5.09 -3.18
N ASN A 19 9.43 5.55 -4.11
CA ASN A 19 9.48 5.06 -5.49
C ASN A 19 10.93 4.77 -5.88
N TRP A 20 11.17 3.67 -6.60
CA TRP A 20 12.51 3.34 -7.08
C TRP A 20 12.42 2.57 -8.40
N GLY A 21 13.42 2.77 -9.25
CA GLY A 21 13.47 2.19 -10.58
C GLY A 21 12.29 2.63 -11.45
N THR A 22 11.85 1.74 -12.34
CA THR A 22 10.91 2.08 -13.43
C THR A 22 9.53 1.44 -13.28
N LYS A 23 9.28 0.74 -12.18
CA LYS A 23 8.02 0.00 -11.98
C LYS A 23 6.82 0.95 -11.85
N TYR A 24 6.99 2.01 -11.08
CA TYR A 24 6.02 3.09 -10.95
C TYR A 24 6.71 4.39 -11.40
N GLY A 25 5.91 5.35 -11.87
CA GLY A 25 6.42 6.64 -12.36
C GLY A 25 5.55 7.79 -11.87
N ALA A 26 5.85 8.99 -12.37
CA ALA A 26 5.16 10.22 -11.99
C ALA A 26 3.63 10.14 -11.94
N PRO A 27 2.92 9.46 -12.89
CA PRO A 27 1.47 9.36 -12.81
C PRO A 27 0.93 8.65 -11.55
N PHE A 28 1.68 7.73 -10.95
CA PHE A 28 1.26 7.09 -9.69
C PHE A 28 1.49 8.02 -8.51
N ILE A 29 2.63 8.70 -8.48
CA ILE A 29 3.03 9.62 -7.41
C ILE A 29 2.11 10.85 -7.39
N ASN A 30 1.85 11.46 -8.55
CA ASN A 30 0.97 12.64 -8.67
C ASN A 30 -0.47 12.30 -8.28
N ARG A 31 -1.00 11.14 -8.71
CA ARG A 31 -2.32 10.67 -8.28
C ARG A 31 -2.37 10.42 -6.77
N LEU A 32 -1.33 9.82 -6.20
CA LEU A 32 -1.25 9.62 -4.75
C LEU A 32 -1.27 10.95 -4.00
N TYR A 33 -0.43 11.90 -4.42
CA TYR A 33 -0.41 13.25 -3.84
C TYR A 33 -1.79 13.92 -3.93
N ALA A 34 -2.42 13.93 -5.10
CA ALA A 34 -3.73 14.55 -5.27
C ALA A 34 -4.83 13.87 -4.45
N MET A 35 -4.78 12.54 -4.33
CA MET A 35 -5.64 11.79 -3.43
C MET A 35 -5.44 12.18 -1.96
N VAL A 36 -4.20 12.38 -1.53
CA VAL A 36 -3.90 12.86 -0.17
C VAL A 36 -4.44 14.27 0.01
N ALA A 37 -4.07 15.22 -0.85
CA ALA A 37 -4.46 16.62 -0.76
C ALA A 37 -5.99 16.81 -0.73
N ARG A 38 -6.73 15.99 -1.49
CA ARG A 38 -8.19 16.00 -1.51
C ARG A 38 -8.83 15.46 -0.23
N ASN A 39 -8.13 14.64 0.55
CA ASN A 39 -8.68 13.88 1.67
C ASN A 39 -7.95 14.11 2.99
N ILE A 40 -7.17 15.19 3.13
CA ILE A 40 -6.50 15.52 4.38
C ILE A 40 -6.66 17.01 4.69
N THR A 41 -6.96 17.33 5.94
CA THR A 41 -7.11 18.72 6.35
C THR A 41 -5.72 19.37 6.49
N PRO A 42 -5.42 20.54 5.89
CA PRO A 42 -4.16 21.25 6.12
C PRO A 42 -3.97 21.66 7.61
N PRO A 43 -2.72 21.88 8.08
CA PRO A 43 -1.46 21.75 7.34
C PRO A 43 -0.99 20.29 7.22
N PHE A 44 -0.45 19.94 6.05
CA PHE A 44 0.20 18.66 5.80
C PHE A 44 1.39 18.83 4.86
N THR A 45 2.32 17.88 4.89
CA THR A 45 3.38 17.71 3.90
C THR A 45 3.27 16.35 3.23
N PHE A 46 3.72 16.29 1.98
CA PHE A 46 3.81 15.04 1.23
C PHE A 46 5.22 14.90 0.67
N THR A 47 5.97 13.92 1.18
CA THR A 47 7.36 13.66 0.78
C THR A 47 7.47 12.35 0.01
N CYS A 48 8.02 12.41 -1.21
CA CYS A 48 8.34 11.24 -2.02
C CYS A 48 9.86 11.00 -1.99
N PHE A 49 10.27 9.84 -1.48
CA PHE A 49 11.63 9.33 -1.61
C PHE A 49 11.78 8.66 -2.96
N THR A 50 12.62 9.20 -3.85
CA THR A 50 12.68 8.74 -5.25
C THR A 50 14.06 8.93 -5.87
N ASP A 51 14.41 8.06 -6.83
CA ASP A 51 15.58 8.17 -7.70
C ASP A 51 15.30 8.97 -8.98
N SER A 52 14.03 9.32 -9.22
CA SER A 52 13.60 10.14 -10.36
C SER A 52 12.56 11.18 -9.95
N ARG A 53 12.84 12.45 -10.28
CA ARG A 53 11.98 13.61 -9.99
C ARG A 53 11.20 14.10 -11.22
N ALA A 54 11.39 13.45 -12.38
CA ALA A 54 10.83 13.92 -13.64
C ALA A 54 9.30 13.83 -13.66
N GLY A 55 8.63 14.92 -14.02
CA GLY A 55 7.18 14.99 -14.17
C GLY A 55 6.39 14.97 -12.86
N LEU A 56 7.05 15.11 -11.71
CA LEU A 56 6.38 15.20 -10.41
C LEU A 56 5.74 16.57 -10.21
N ASN A 57 4.58 16.58 -9.54
CA ASN A 57 3.91 17.80 -9.16
C ASN A 57 4.82 18.67 -8.25
N PRO A 58 4.99 19.98 -8.50
CA PRO A 58 5.91 20.84 -7.73
C PRO A 58 5.61 20.95 -6.23
N ALA A 59 4.37 20.65 -5.81
CA ALA A 59 4.00 20.64 -4.40
C ALA A 59 4.46 19.38 -3.64
N ILE A 60 5.00 18.38 -4.35
CA ILE A 60 5.55 17.17 -3.76
C ILE A 60 6.99 17.45 -3.34
N LEU A 61 7.26 17.31 -2.04
CA LEU A 61 8.64 17.37 -1.53
C LEU A 61 9.37 16.12 -2.00
N CYS A 62 10.46 16.29 -2.74
CA CYS A 62 11.24 15.18 -3.26
C CYS A 62 12.53 15.04 -2.45
N GLU A 63 12.75 13.85 -1.92
CA GLU A 63 13.98 13.45 -1.24
C GLU A 63 14.62 12.29 -2.00
N ASP A 64 15.95 12.19 -1.91
CA ASP A 64 16.64 11.04 -2.48
C ASP A 64 16.29 9.77 -1.70
N LEU A 65 16.45 8.60 -2.33
CA LEU A 65 16.25 7.33 -1.65
C LEU A 65 17.13 7.24 -0.39
N PRO A 66 16.57 7.05 0.81
CA PRO A 66 17.36 7.00 2.03
C PRO A 66 18.42 5.89 1.95
N PRO A 67 19.60 6.11 2.54
CA PRO A 67 20.65 5.10 2.55
C PRO A 67 20.18 3.86 3.30
N LEU A 68 20.59 2.69 2.79
CA LEU A 68 20.38 1.39 3.43
C LEU A 68 21.69 0.71 3.76
N ASP A 69 22.76 1.05 3.03
CA ASP A 69 24.13 0.57 3.20
C ASP A 69 24.21 -0.96 3.21
N VAL A 70 23.56 -1.57 2.22
CA VAL A 70 23.65 -3.01 1.94
C VAL A 70 24.29 -3.22 0.58
N GLU A 71 25.22 -4.17 0.51
CA GLU A 71 25.90 -4.51 -0.75
C GLU A 71 24.93 -5.12 -1.75
N THR A 72 24.07 -6.04 -1.28
CA THR A 72 23.14 -6.79 -2.13
C THR A 72 21.76 -6.86 -1.48
N MET A 73 20.74 -6.46 -2.23
CA MET A 73 19.34 -6.68 -1.85
C MET A 73 18.96 -8.16 -2.03
N PRO A 74 18.01 -8.70 -1.26
CA PRO A 74 17.56 -10.08 -1.41
C PRO A 74 17.13 -10.40 -2.84
N THR A 75 17.71 -11.45 -3.43
CA THR A 75 17.55 -11.76 -4.87
C THR A 75 16.56 -12.89 -5.12
N ASN A 76 16.51 -13.87 -4.22
CA ASN A 76 15.75 -15.12 -4.42
C ASN A 76 14.50 -15.23 -3.54
N THR A 77 14.14 -14.14 -2.84
CA THR A 77 13.02 -14.14 -1.91
C THR A 77 12.03 -13.04 -2.19
N ARG A 78 10.74 -13.37 -2.05
CA ARG A 78 9.64 -12.44 -2.26
C ARG A 78 9.71 -11.30 -1.24
N GLY A 79 8.94 -10.24 -1.48
CA GLY A 79 8.86 -9.08 -0.61
C GLY A 79 9.24 -7.79 -1.31
N ILE A 80 8.91 -6.68 -0.67
CA ILE A 80 9.23 -5.33 -1.13
C ILE A 80 10.30 -4.75 -0.19
N TRP A 81 11.43 -5.46 -0.10
CA TRP A 81 12.53 -5.15 0.80
C TRP A 81 13.19 -3.77 0.62
N PRO A 82 13.15 -3.09 -0.55
CA PRO A 82 13.62 -1.72 -0.66
C PRO A 82 12.94 -0.73 0.31
N LYS A 83 11.76 -1.07 0.86
CA LYS A 83 11.13 -0.30 1.95
C LYS A 83 11.98 -0.22 3.21
N ALA A 84 12.99 -1.09 3.39
CA ALA A 84 13.94 -1.02 4.48
C ALA A 84 14.71 0.32 4.56
N ARG A 85 14.78 1.06 3.45
CA ARG A 85 15.28 2.44 3.41
C ARG A 85 14.52 3.38 4.36
N LEU A 86 13.23 3.13 4.57
CA LEU A 86 12.39 3.96 5.44
C LEU A 86 12.62 3.72 6.94
N TRP A 87 13.48 2.77 7.31
CA TRP A 87 13.73 2.42 8.70
C TRP A 87 14.89 3.20 9.34
N GLY A 88 15.52 4.12 8.58
CA GLY A 88 16.66 4.89 9.02
C GLY A 88 16.39 5.84 10.19
N SER A 89 17.49 6.30 10.79
CA SER A 89 17.50 7.27 11.90
C SER A 89 16.93 8.63 11.47
N SER A 90 17.07 8.97 10.20
CA SER A 90 16.52 10.17 9.58
C SER A 90 15.83 9.85 8.25
N LEU A 91 14.86 10.69 7.88
CA LEU A 91 14.13 10.62 6.61
C LEU A 91 13.97 12.04 6.07
N GLY A 92 15.04 12.57 5.46
CA GLY A 92 15.13 13.99 5.13
C GLY A 92 15.01 14.86 6.38
N ASN A 93 14.19 15.91 6.29
CA ASN A 93 13.91 16.82 7.41
C ASN A 93 12.69 16.42 8.27
N LEU A 94 12.11 15.23 8.04
CA LEU A 94 10.92 14.77 8.76
C LEU A 94 11.25 14.43 10.22
N LYS A 95 10.32 14.72 11.14
CA LYS A 95 10.47 14.46 12.58
C LYS A 95 9.19 13.92 13.20
N GLY A 96 9.30 13.06 14.20
CA GLY A 96 8.12 12.47 14.83
C GLY A 96 7.35 11.56 13.88
N PRO A 97 6.02 11.45 14.02
CA PRO A 97 5.24 10.47 13.26
C PRO A 97 5.08 10.82 11.79
N VAL A 98 5.29 9.82 10.92
CA VAL A 98 5.01 9.87 9.49
C VAL A 98 4.01 8.79 9.11
N LEU A 99 3.09 9.08 8.18
CA LEU A 99 2.18 8.10 7.59
C LEU A 99 2.70 7.67 6.22
N PHE A 100 3.13 6.43 6.09
CA PHE A 100 3.54 5.85 4.82
C PHE A 100 2.33 5.35 4.02
N LEU A 101 2.35 5.59 2.70
CA LEU A 101 1.39 5.09 1.73
C LEU A 101 2.10 4.44 0.54
N ASP A 102 1.70 3.22 0.17
CA ASP A 102 2.10 2.59 -1.09
C ASP A 102 1.54 3.35 -2.30
N LEU A 103 2.16 3.19 -3.47
CA LEU A 103 1.75 3.88 -4.70
C LEU A 103 0.49 3.29 -5.37
N ASP A 104 0.13 2.04 -5.06
CA ASP A 104 -0.95 1.28 -5.69
C ASP A 104 -2.18 1.09 -4.79
N LEU A 105 -2.57 2.15 -4.08
CA LEU A 105 -3.80 2.25 -3.30
C LEU A 105 -4.73 3.34 -3.82
N VAL A 106 -5.94 3.39 -3.27
CA VAL A 106 -6.95 4.41 -3.55
C VAL A 106 -7.46 4.99 -2.24
N ILE A 107 -7.37 6.31 -2.08
CA ILE A 107 -7.88 7.04 -0.92
C ILE A 107 -9.30 7.50 -1.24
N VAL A 108 -10.24 7.09 -0.41
CA VAL A 108 -11.69 7.23 -0.67
C VAL A 108 -12.39 8.14 0.34
N SER A 109 -11.73 8.49 1.44
CA SER A 109 -12.27 9.36 2.49
C SER A 109 -11.12 9.92 3.35
N SER A 110 -11.46 10.75 4.36
CA SER A 110 -10.48 11.50 5.16
C SER A 110 -9.38 10.63 5.77
N LEU A 111 -8.14 11.12 5.68
CA LEU A 111 -6.95 10.54 6.30
C LEU A 111 -6.69 11.07 7.71
N ASP A 112 -7.44 12.07 8.17
CA ASP A 112 -7.16 12.76 9.44
C ASP A 112 -7.15 11.79 10.63
N VAL A 113 -8.06 10.80 10.58
CA VAL A 113 -8.19 9.74 11.59
C VAL A 113 -6.91 8.89 11.77
N PHE A 114 -6.01 8.81 10.79
CA PHE A 114 -4.74 8.10 10.92
C PHE A 114 -3.72 8.86 11.81
N PHE A 115 -3.95 10.15 12.05
CA PHE A 115 -3.15 11.02 12.92
C PHE A 115 -3.81 11.28 14.29
N GLU A 116 -5.02 10.79 14.49
CA GLU A 116 -5.79 10.97 15.72
C GLU A 116 -5.68 9.79 16.68
N ILE A 117 -5.47 8.58 16.15
CA ILE A 117 -5.42 7.38 17.00
C ILE A 117 -3.99 7.02 17.43
N GLY A 118 -3.89 6.55 18.68
CA GLY A 118 -2.63 6.16 19.30
C GLY A 118 -1.74 7.35 19.61
N GLU A 119 -0.55 7.05 20.13
CA GLU A 119 0.42 8.04 20.56
C GLU A 119 1.44 8.37 19.48
N ALA A 120 2.18 9.46 19.66
CA ALA A 120 3.27 9.85 18.78
C ALA A 120 4.25 8.70 18.58
N ASP A 121 4.66 8.04 19.65
CA ASP A 121 5.66 6.97 19.62
C ASP A 121 5.14 5.64 19.02
N ASP A 122 3.84 5.48 18.79
CA ASP A 122 3.27 4.22 18.32
C ASP A 122 3.66 3.86 16.87
N ILE A 123 3.91 2.56 16.65
CA ILE A 123 3.97 1.95 15.32
C ILE A 123 2.61 1.31 15.03
N ILE A 124 1.87 1.84 14.07
CA ILE A 124 0.51 1.40 13.75
C ILE A 124 0.42 0.96 12.29
N LEU A 125 0.04 -0.29 12.05
CA LEU A 125 -0.09 -0.86 10.71
C LEU A 125 -1.56 -1.05 10.33
N ALA A 126 -1.85 -1.09 9.03
CA ALA A 126 -3.07 -1.72 8.55
C ALA A 126 -3.02 -3.24 8.81
N ARG A 127 -4.16 -3.87 9.10
CA ARG A 127 -4.21 -5.34 9.30
C ARG A 127 -4.01 -6.09 7.99
N ASN A 128 -3.20 -7.14 8.02
CA ASN A 128 -3.12 -8.08 6.90
C ASN A 128 -4.37 -8.97 6.86
N GLN A 129 -5.15 -8.80 5.81
CA GLN A 129 -6.42 -9.50 5.65
C GLN A 129 -6.27 -10.91 5.03
N THR A 130 -5.08 -11.25 4.51
CA THR A 130 -4.87 -12.54 3.86
C THR A 130 -4.58 -13.66 4.87
N THR A 131 -3.97 -13.32 6.01
CA THR A 131 -3.64 -14.26 7.08
C THR A 131 -4.23 -13.78 8.41
N PRO A 132 -5.58 -13.77 8.54
CA PRO A 132 -6.26 -13.11 9.66
C PRO A 132 -5.89 -13.69 11.04
N PHE A 133 -5.48 -14.96 11.10
CA PHE A 133 -5.07 -15.63 12.34
C PHE A 133 -3.62 -15.35 12.74
N GLU A 134 -2.76 -14.88 11.82
CA GLU A 134 -1.36 -14.58 12.13
C GLU A 134 -1.18 -13.23 12.85
N ARG A 135 -2.26 -12.46 13.04
CA ARG A 135 -2.26 -11.10 13.64
C ARG A 135 -1.15 -10.20 13.07
N LEU A 136 -0.89 -10.30 11.76
CA LEU A 136 0.14 -9.52 11.09
C LEU A 136 -0.42 -8.21 10.55
N GLY A 137 0.47 -7.22 10.47
CA GLY A 137 0.23 -6.02 9.70
C GLY A 137 0.64 -6.17 8.25
N GLN A 138 0.22 -5.18 7.47
CA GLN A 138 0.73 -4.91 6.14
C GLN A 138 1.36 -3.53 6.08
N THR A 139 2.37 -3.40 5.23
CA THR A 139 3.19 -2.19 5.06
C THR A 139 2.77 -1.37 3.85
N SER A 140 1.52 -1.52 3.38
CA SER A 140 0.94 -0.63 2.36
C SER A 140 0.39 0.66 2.92
N LEU A 141 0.08 0.65 4.23
CA LEU A 141 -0.26 1.84 5.00
C LEU A 141 0.19 1.58 6.44
N PHE A 142 1.10 2.42 6.95
CA PHE A 142 1.56 2.33 8.33
C PHE A 142 2.10 3.66 8.84
N ARG A 143 1.89 3.95 10.13
CA ARG A 143 2.38 5.15 10.83
C ARG A 143 3.49 4.75 11.79
N PHE A 144 4.59 5.49 11.80
CA PHE A 144 5.71 5.27 12.71
C PHE A 144 6.47 6.57 12.96
N PRO A 145 7.14 6.73 14.11
CA PRO A 145 8.07 7.83 14.33
C PRO A 145 9.35 7.65 13.52
N VAL A 146 9.83 8.72 12.89
CA VAL A 146 11.16 8.74 12.24
C VAL A 146 12.22 8.29 13.26
N GLY A 147 13.12 7.40 12.83
CA GLY A 147 14.18 6.82 13.66
C GLY A 147 13.77 5.66 14.56
N LYS A 148 12.47 5.43 14.79
CA LYS A 148 12.04 4.32 15.66
C LYS A 148 12.32 2.94 15.08
N LEU A 149 12.37 2.79 13.76
CA LEU A 149 12.57 1.49 13.10
C LEU A 149 14.05 1.13 12.88
N VAL A 150 15.00 1.93 13.37
CA VAL A 150 16.46 1.69 13.21
C VAL A 150 16.89 0.27 13.58
N PRO A 151 16.42 -0.34 14.69
CA PRO A 151 16.80 -1.72 15.02
C PRO A 151 16.45 -2.74 13.92
N LEU A 152 15.38 -2.51 13.16
CA LEU A 152 15.01 -3.36 12.02
C LEU A 152 15.96 -3.13 10.85
N GLN A 153 16.35 -1.87 10.62
CA GLN A 153 17.31 -1.54 9.58
C GLN A 153 18.66 -2.19 9.86
N ASP A 154 19.15 -2.13 11.10
CA ASP A 154 20.43 -2.71 11.50
C ASP A 154 20.42 -4.23 11.35
N THR A 155 19.35 -4.88 11.81
CA THR A 155 19.16 -6.33 11.66
C THR A 155 19.07 -6.74 10.19
N PHE A 156 18.36 -5.97 9.36
CA PHE A 156 18.27 -6.23 7.92
C PHE A 156 19.61 -5.99 7.24
N ARG A 157 20.36 -4.96 7.65
CA ARG A 157 21.66 -4.63 7.06
C ARG A 157 22.70 -5.70 7.34
N SER A 158 22.69 -6.33 8.51
CA SER A 158 23.66 -7.38 8.87
C SER A 158 23.49 -8.66 8.06
N ASP A 159 22.25 -9.00 7.67
CA ASP A 159 21.97 -10.19 6.86
C ASP A 159 20.68 -9.99 6.03
N PRO A 160 20.72 -9.26 4.90
CA PRO A 160 19.53 -8.96 4.12
C PRO A 160 18.84 -10.23 3.61
N GLN A 161 19.62 -11.19 3.12
CA GLN A 161 19.11 -12.41 2.52
C GLN A 161 18.55 -13.37 3.57
N GLY A 162 19.23 -13.57 4.70
CA GLY A 162 18.72 -14.40 5.78
C GLY A 162 17.44 -13.85 6.42
N VAL A 163 17.36 -12.53 6.64
CA VAL A 163 16.12 -11.87 7.08
C VAL A 163 15.01 -12.06 6.03
N ALA A 164 15.33 -11.90 4.75
CA ALA A 164 14.35 -12.15 3.71
C ALA A 164 13.87 -13.60 3.71
N ASP A 165 14.76 -14.56 3.89
CA ASP A 165 14.43 -15.98 3.89
C ASP A 165 13.59 -16.41 5.09
N GLU A 166 13.89 -15.89 6.27
CA GLU A 166 13.12 -16.16 7.48
C GLU A 166 11.70 -15.58 7.37
N TYR A 167 11.57 -14.31 6.98
CA TYR A 167 10.28 -13.60 7.06
C TYR A 167 9.48 -13.63 5.76
N ARG A 168 10.12 -13.90 4.61
CA ARG A 168 9.58 -13.93 3.23
C ARG A 168 8.96 -12.65 2.70
N TYR A 169 8.52 -11.74 3.57
CA TYR A 169 7.92 -10.45 3.22
C TYR A 169 8.29 -9.44 4.31
N GLU A 170 8.61 -8.21 3.92
CA GLU A 170 9.04 -7.16 4.83
C GLU A 170 7.98 -6.83 5.88
N GLN A 171 6.70 -6.93 5.53
CA GLN A 171 5.59 -6.71 6.47
C GLN A 171 5.58 -7.72 7.64
N ARG A 172 6.05 -8.95 7.42
CA ARG A 172 6.16 -9.97 8.48
C ARG A 172 7.29 -9.63 9.43
N PHE A 173 8.40 -9.15 8.88
CA PHE A 173 9.54 -8.68 9.65
C PHE A 173 9.16 -7.49 10.52
N VAL A 174 8.55 -6.45 9.93
CA VAL A 174 8.06 -5.28 10.68
C VAL A 174 7.07 -5.69 11.77
N SER A 175 6.09 -6.54 11.45
CA SER A 175 5.08 -6.94 12.43
C SER A 175 5.64 -7.69 13.64
N ARG A 176 6.76 -8.39 13.48
CA ARG A 176 7.37 -9.24 14.52
C ARG A 176 8.49 -8.56 15.28
N LYS A 177 9.19 -7.61 14.65
CA LYS A 177 10.43 -7.02 15.18
C LYS A 177 10.33 -5.53 15.50
N ALA A 178 9.23 -4.86 15.14
CA ALA A 178 8.97 -3.48 15.52
C ALA A 178 9.19 -3.24 17.03
N PRO A 179 10.05 -2.26 17.41
CA PRO A 179 10.32 -2.00 18.82
C PRO A 179 9.08 -1.44 19.51
N GLY A 180 8.77 -1.98 20.69
CA GLY A 180 7.52 -1.69 21.41
C GLY A 180 6.29 -2.40 20.83
N GLY A 181 6.46 -3.25 19.80
CA GLY A 181 5.38 -3.96 19.13
C GLY A 181 4.60 -3.10 18.13
N ILE A 182 3.61 -3.72 17.49
CA ILE A 182 2.71 -3.04 16.55
C ILE A 182 1.30 -2.90 17.11
N LYS A 183 0.65 -1.79 16.78
CA LYS A 183 -0.79 -1.59 16.92
C LYS A 183 -1.45 -1.64 15.54
N PHE A 184 -2.78 -1.65 15.52
CA PHE A 184 -3.55 -1.71 14.29
C PHE A 184 -4.54 -0.58 14.15
N PHE A 185 -4.60 0.01 12.97
CA PHE A 185 -5.76 0.79 12.55
C PHE A 185 -7.01 -0.11 12.51
N PRO A 186 -8.22 0.44 12.72
CA PRO A 186 -9.46 -0.29 12.52
C PRO A 186 -9.50 -0.97 11.15
N ARG A 187 -9.78 -2.28 11.12
CA ARG A 187 -9.80 -3.11 9.89
C ARG A 187 -10.66 -2.52 8.78
N LYS A 188 -11.75 -1.84 9.15
CA LYS A 188 -12.70 -1.27 8.20
C LYS A 188 -12.17 -0.05 7.45
N TRP A 189 -11.17 0.65 8.00
CA TRP A 189 -10.59 1.84 7.36
C TRP A 189 -9.69 1.48 6.17
N VAL A 190 -8.99 0.35 6.25
CA VAL A 190 -8.07 -0.10 5.19
C VAL A 190 -8.54 -1.43 4.62
N LEU A 191 -9.17 -1.35 3.45
CA LEU A 191 -9.83 -2.48 2.81
C LEU A 191 -9.00 -3.10 1.69
N HIS A 192 -9.18 -4.40 1.48
CA HIS A 192 -8.57 -5.13 0.38
C HIS A 192 -9.57 -5.24 -0.77
N PHE A 193 -9.23 -4.70 -1.95
CA PHE A 193 -10.14 -4.64 -3.10
C PHE A 193 -10.80 -5.98 -3.45
N ARG A 194 -10.01 -7.05 -3.67
CA ARG A 194 -10.56 -8.37 -4.05
C ARG A 194 -11.37 -9.08 -2.95
N GLN A 195 -11.16 -8.73 -1.67
CA GLN A 195 -11.79 -9.40 -0.53
C GLN A 195 -13.01 -8.63 -0.02
N ASP A 196 -12.91 -7.31 0.10
CA ASP A 196 -13.95 -6.48 0.72
C ASP A 196 -14.85 -5.76 -0.31
N CYS A 197 -14.30 -5.37 -1.46
CA CYS A 197 -15.04 -4.61 -2.48
C CYS A 197 -15.70 -5.51 -3.52
N ARG A 198 -15.04 -6.60 -3.90
CA ARG A 198 -15.51 -7.49 -4.96
C ARG A 198 -16.52 -8.52 -4.45
N TRP A 199 -17.59 -8.72 -5.21
CA TRP A 199 -18.57 -9.78 -4.98
C TRP A 199 -17.98 -11.19 -5.18
N PRO A 200 -18.49 -12.20 -4.46
CA PRO A 200 -18.13 -13.60 -4.71
C PRO A 200 -18.76 -14.09 -6.04
N PHE A 201 -18.30 -15.24 -6.52
CA PHE A 201 -18.97 -15.94 -7.61
C PHE A 201 -20.34 -16.46 -7.13
N PRO A 202 -21.42 -16.36 -7.93
CA PRO A 202 -21.50 -15.80 -9.30
C PRO A 202 -21.82 -14.29 -9.38
N LEU A 203 -22.06 -13.64 -8.24
CA LEU A 203 -22.47 -12.23 -8.17
C LEU A 203 -21.46 -11.26 -8.82
N ASN A 204 -20.17 -11.61 -8.88
CA ASN A 204 -19.14 -10.84 -9.56
C ASN A 204 -19.38 -10.63 -11.07
N TYR A 205 -20.26 -11.43 -11.69
CA TYR A 205 -20.67 -11.25 -13.08
C TYR A 205 -21.78 -10.21 -13.26
N PHE A 206 -22.57 -9.97 -12.22
CA PHE A 206 -23.75 -9.12 -12.27
C PHE A 206 -23.46 -7.73 -11.69
N PHE A 207 -22.67 -7.67 -10.62
CA PHE A 207 -22.46 -6.43 -9.87
C PHE A 207 -21.01 -5.93 -9.96
N ALA A 208 -20.87 -4.61 -10.12
CA ALA A 208 -19.58 -3.95 -9.99
C ALA A 208 -19.07 -4.06 -8.54
N PRO A 209 -17.75 -4.08 -8.31
CA PRO A 209 -17.20 -4.00 -6.97
C PRO A 209 -17.74 -2.78 -6.22
N ARG A 210 -18.19 -2.97 -4.99
CA ARG A 210 -18.76 -1.91 -4.14
C ARG A 210 -17.67 -1.22 -3.34
N LEU A 211 -17.92 0.04 -2.98
CA LEU A 211 -17.12 0.77 -2.01
C LEU A 211 -17.83 0.75 -0.64
N PRO A 212 -17.32 0.05 0.37
CA PRO A 212 -17.91 0.10 1.72
C PRO A 212 -17.74 1.48 2.36
N HIS A 213 -18.80 1.98 3.02
CA HIS A 213 -18.86 3.33 3.58
C HIS A 213 -17.77 3.64 4.62
N ASP A 214 -17.39 2.67 5.43
CA ASP A 214 -16.38 2.86 6.50
C ASP A 214 -14.93 2.91 5.95
N ALA A 215 -14.74 2.70 4.64
CA ALA A 215 -13.42 2.72 4.02
C ALA A 215 -12.81 4.12 4.05
N ARG A 216 -11.50 4.18 4.33
CA ARG A 216 -10.65 5.36 4.13
C ARG A 216 -9.67 5.14 3.00
N VAL A 217 -9.12 3.94 2.93
CA VAL A 217 -8.15 3.51 1.93
C VAL A 217 -8.49 2.11 1.42
N VAL A 218 -8.39 1.89 0.11
CA VAL A 218 -8.51 0.57 -0.52
C VAL A 218 -7.18 0.20 -1.18
N ILE A 219 -6.61 -0.93 -0.77
CA ILE A 219 -5.33 -1.44 -1.30
C ILE A 219 -5.54 -2.47 -2.42
N PHE A 220 -4.57 -2.53 -3.35
CA PHE A 220 -4.61 -3.41 -4.52
C PHE A 220 -3.43 -4.40 -4.55
N PRO A 221 -3.34 -5.36 -3.62
CA PRO A 221 -2.21 -6.27 -3.58
C PRO A 221 -2.29 -7.34 -4.68
N ARG A 222 -1.16 -8.01 -4.90
CA ARG A 222 -1.02 -9.20 -5.77
C ARG A 222 -1.33 -8.93 -7.25
N GLY A 223 -0.67 -7.93 -7.83
CA GLY A 223 -0.65 -7.70 -9.28
C GLY A 223 -1.98 -7.25 -9.88
N LEU A 224 -2.80 -6.58 -9.08
CA LEU A 224 -3.92 -5.76 -9.54
C LEU A 224 -3.52 -4.31 -9.26
N HIS A 225 -3.82 -3.38 -10.14
CA HIS A 225 -3.60 -1.95 -9.90
C HIS A 225 -4.95 -1.24 -10.06
N PRO A 226 -5.12 -0.03 -9.52
CA PRO A 226 -6.38 0.73 -9.66
C PRO A 226 -6.87 0.82 -11.12
N GLN A 227 -5.99 1.13 -12.07
CA GLN A 227 -6.31 1.16 -13.51
C GLN A 227 -6.95 -0.14 -14.04
N HIS A 228 -6.48 -1.30 -13.57
CA HIS A 228 -7.04 -2.58 -13.98
C HIS A 228 -8.46 -2.77 -13.44
N ALA A 229 -8.75 -2.29 -12.23
CA ALA A 229 -10.09 -2.33 -11.66
C ALA A 229 -11.04 -1.39 -12.39
N VAL A 230 -10.58 -0.20 -12.78
CA VAL A 230 -11.33 0.73 -13.65
C VAL A 230 -11.72 0.03 -14.96
N GLU A 231 -10.76 -0.64 -15.61
CA GLU A 231 -10.98 -1.37 -16.87
C GLU A 231 -11.83 -2.65 -16.71
N GLY A 232 -12.02 -3.17 -15.50
CA GLY A 232 -12.66 -4.47 -15.28
C GLY A 232 -11.76 -5.67 -15.62
N ARG A 233 -10.46 -5.57 -15.34
CA ARG A 233 -9.46 -6.63 -15.52
C ARG A 233 -9.04 -7.22 -14.18
N TYR A 234 -9.02 -8.55 -14.07
CA TYR A 234 -8.65 -9.26 -12.84
C TYR A 234 -7.12 -9.30 -12.55
N GLY A 235 -6.32 -8.47 -13.23
CA GLY A 235 -4.87 -8.35 -13.02
C GLY A 235 -4.14 -7.83 -14.25
N THR A 236 -2.82 -7.80 -14.17
CA THR A 236 -1.93 -7.31 -15.25
C THR A 236 -1.93 -8.19 -16.51
N LYS A 237 -2.21 -9.49 -16.38
CA LYS A 237 -2.02 -10.46 -17.46
C LYS A 237 -3.28 -10.68 -18.30
N GLY A 238 -3.29 -10.12 -19.50
CA GLY A 238 -4.30 -10.35 -20.52
C GLY A 238 -5.34 -9.23 -20.64
N PRO A 239 -6.11 -9.22 -21.75
CA PRO A 239 -7.07 -8.16 -22.04
C PRO A 239 -8.31 -8.23 -21.15
N ARG A 240 -9.06 -7.14 -21.11
CA ARG A 240 -10.43 -7.13 -20.59
C ARG A 240 -11.27 -8.14 -21.36
N LYS A 241 -12.08 -8.92 -20.66
CA LYS A 241 -13.07 -9.83 -21.26
C LYS A 241 -14.49 -9.40 -20.87
N THR A 242 -15.44 -9.58 -21.77
CA THR A 242 -16.87 -9.51 -21.41
C THR A 242 -17.24 -10.71 -20.53
N ALA A 243 -18.34 -10.63 -19.78
CA ALA A 243 -18.83 -11.73 -18.95
C ALA A 243 -18.97 -13.03 -19.77
N PHE A 244 -19.63 -12.94 -20.92
CA PHE A 244 -19.83 -14.06 -21.84
C PHE A 244 -18.49 -14.67 -22.33
N LYS A 245 -17.57 -13.84 -22.85
CA LYS A 245 -16.25 -14.32 -23.31
C LYS A 245 -15.44 -14.93 -22.17
N HIS A 246 -15.56 -14.38 -20.97
CA HIS A 246 -14.89 -14.94 -19.80
C HIS A 246 -15.45 -16.32 -19.47
N ILE A 247 -16.78 -16.49 -19.35
CA ILE A 247 -17.45 -17.77 -19.08
C ILE A 247 -17.11 -18.82 -20.15
N ALA A 248 -17.18 -18.45 -21.44
CA ALA A 248 -16.80 -19.36 -22.54
C ALA A 248 -15.36 -19.86 -22.40
N GLY A 249 -14.45 -19.02 -21.90
CA GLY A 249 -13.05 -19.37 -21.66
C GLY A 249 -12.82 -20.41 -20.54
N VAL A 250 -13.86 -20.83 -19.80
CA VAL A 250 -13.75 -21.95 -18.84
C VAL A 250 -13.35 -23.25 -19.53
N PHE A 251 -13.87 -23.49 -20.74
CA PHE A 251 -13.62 -24.71 -21.49
C PHE A 251 -12.27 -24.70 -22.22
N ASP A 252 -11.56 -23.57 -22.22
CA ASP A 252 -10.25 -23.40 -22.84
C ASP A 252 -9.13 -23.40 -21.78
N ALA A 253 -8.35 -24.49 -21.76
CA ALA A 253 -7.24 -24.66 -20.81
C ALA A 253 -6.16 -23.56 -20.94
N LYS A 254 -5.87 -23.08 -22.17
CA LYS A 254 -4.89 -22.01 -22.41
C LYS A 254 -5.39 -20.71 -21.79
N GLN A 255 -6.68 -20.40 -21.95
CA GLN A 255 -7.28 -19.21 -21.35
C GLN A 255 -7.31 -19.26 -19.81
N ARG A 256 -7.49 -20.45 -19.23
CA ARG A 256 -7.46 -20.62 -17.76
C ARG A 256 -6.07 -20.40 -17.16
N LYS A 257 -4.99 -20.54 -17.95
CA LYS A 257 -3.59 -20.42 -17.48
C LYS A 257 -3.35 -21.30 -16.24
N ASN A 258 -3.58 -22.61 -16.40
CA ASN A 258 -3.44 -23.66 -15.39
C ASN A 258 -4.37 -23.54 -14.17
N LYS A 259 -5.41 -22.70 -14.20
CA LYS A 259 -6.40 -22.61 -13.12
C LYS A 259 -7.50 -23.64 -13.29
N GLY A 260 -8.03 -24.15 -12.18
CA GLY A 260 -9.27 -24.92 -12.19
C GLY A 260 -10.45 -24.08 -12.69
N PRO A 261 -11.51 -24.69 -13.26
CA PRO A 261 -12.70 -24.00 -13.78
C PRO A 261 -13.31 -23.00 -12.79
N LEU A 262 -13.56 -23.41 -11.54
CA LEU A 262 -14.15 -22.56 -10.51
C LEU A 262 -13.22 -21.40 -10.11
N GLN A 263 -11.92 -21.66 -9.97
CA GLN A 263 -10.94 -20.62 -9.68
C GLN A 263 -10.89 -19.58 -10.80
N TYR A 264 -10.92 -20.03 -12.05
CA TYR A 264 -10.98 -19.15 -13.20
C TYR A 264 -12.27 -18.33 -13.21
N LEU A 265 -13.45 -18.93 -12.98
CA LEU A 265 -14.73 -18.20 -12.91
C LEU A 265 -14.76 -17.14 -11.81
N ARG A 266 -14.11 -17.40 -10.67
CA ARG A 266 -13.92 -16.40 -9.61
C ARG A 266 -13.03 -15.25 -10.09
N HIS A 267 -12.16 -15.42 -11.08
CA HIS A 267 -11.22 -14.40 -11.53
C HIS A 267 -11.82 -13.42 -12.58
N TYR A 268 -13.03 -12.97 -12.33
CA TYR A 268 -13.73 -11.93 -13.10
C TYR A 268 -14.11 -10.76 -12.20
N ILE A 269 -13.94 -9.54 -12.70
CA ILE A 269 -14.50 -8.31 -12.14
C ILE A 269 -15.14 -7.48 -13.25
N ARG A 270 -16.23 -6.78 -12.94
CA ARG A 270 -16.77 -5.73 -13.82
C ARG A 270 -15.95 -4.43 -13.66
N PRO A 271 -16.01 -3.50 -14.64
CA PRO A 271 -15.47 -2.16 -14.49
C PRO A 271 -15.92 -1.51 -13.17
N THR A 272 -15.03 -0.76 -12.53
CA THR A 272 -15.25 -0.21 -11.19
C THR A 272 -15.18 1.32 -11.23
N PRO A 273 -16.29 2.04 -11.51
CA PRO A 273 -16.28 3.49 -11.74
C PRO A 273 -15.76 4.31 -10.55
N TRP A 274 -16.13 3.95 -9.32
CA TRP A 274 -15.68 4.68 -8.12
C TRP A 274 -14.15 4.67 -7.97
N VAL A 275 -13.46 3.64 -8.48
CA VAL A 275 -11.99 3.64 -8.48
C VAL A 275 -11.46 4.78 -9.36
N ALA A 276 -12.07 5.06 -10.50
CA ALA A 276 -11.66 6.16 -11.38
C ALA A 276 -11.99 7.53 -10.79
N GLU A 277 -13.11 7.64 -10.07
CA GLU A 277 -13.52 8.87 -9.37
C GLU A 277 -12.52 9.29 -8.29
N HIS A 278 -11.99 8.31 -7.55
CA HIS A 278 -11.05 8.56 -6.46
C HIS A 278 -9.59 8.53 -6.89
N TRP A 279 -9.19 7.63 -7.81
CA TRP A 279 -7.81 7.47 -8.27
C TRP A 279 -7.48 8.39 -9.44
N ARG A 280 -7.46 9.69 -9.14
CA ARG A 280 -7.18 10.76 -10.10
C ARG A 280 -6.34 11.86 -9.47
N GLU A 281 -5.63 12.55 -10.36
CA GLU A 281 -5.04 13.86 -10.10
C GLU A 281 -6.18 14.89 -9.97
#